data_AF-A0A9N7VDA0-F1
#
_entry.id   AF-A0A9N7VDA0-F1
#
_cell.length_a   1.000
_cell.length_b   1.000
_cell.length_c   1.000
_cell.angle_alpha   90.00
_cell.angle_beta   90.00
_cell.angle_gamma   90.00
#
_symmetry.space_group_name_H-M   'P 1'
#
loop_
_entity.id
_entity.type
_entity.pdbx_description
1 polymer ?
#
loop_
_entity_poly.entity_id
_entity_poly.type
_entity_poly.pdbx_seq_one_letter_code
_entity_poly.pdbx_strand_id
1 'polypeptide(L)'
;MASDILSPRNRDWQSSQSHWIAFCEEKNNPSRLAANQSNKFNNYFEAAAGLVHHHKEVALFFSDVLSLNNDNFSNVILESVAADASDSIIQCLVCVLAIIYCKILGPYWQLLKSGGEFSLFSQYMLRLFQRFLDWSKDPSTLLEPEEITNVFLQCPSQEKTFDGVFDYCGEWHTNRDLIKACLKRAIKIIAGVTEEHLKNFLPGGTFSQLPSPDLSLQLASCKFSVLMAKYPITHVYPYKKKRSDKSPKPSSQKSLPLESSQEEEGRPGSLDNSSDESPGGKAMKTHTLWPTR
;
A
#
# COMPACT_ATOMS: atom_id res chain seq x y z
N MET A 1 8.21 -3.63 9.41
CA MET A 1 8.59 -3.46 7.99
C MET A 1 8.95 -1.99 7.74
N ALA A 2 9.61 -1.66 6.63
CA ALA A 2 9.95 -0.27 6.29
C ALA A 2 8.75 0.68 6.31
N SER A 3 7.60 0.25 5.76
CA SER A 3 6.35 1.03 5.79
C SER A 3 5.82 1.34 7.18
N ASP A 4 6.15 0.53 8.19
CA ASP A 4 5.71 0.75 9.57
C ASP A 4 6.55 1.84 10.28
N ILE A 5 7.73 2.16 9.73
CA ILE A 5 8.59 3.26 10.19
C ILE A 5 8.30 4.54 9.38
N LEU A 6 8.14 4.42 8.06
CA LEU A 6 7.93 5.53 7.13
C LEU A 6 6.47 5.99 7.03
N SER A 7 5.51 5.17 7.48
CA SER A 7 4.08 5.47 7.49
C SER A 7 3.36 4.75 8.65
N PRO A 8 3.79 5.03 9.89
CA PRO A 8 3.38 4.32 11.11
C PRO A 8 1.90 4.52 11.42
N ARG A 9 1.35 3.54 12.14
CA ARG A 9 0.00 3.62 12.71
C ARG A 9 -0.05 4.31 14.08
N ASN A 10 1.02 4.20 14.87
CA ASN A 10 1.13 4.79 16.21
C ASN A 10 1.80 6.17 16.16
N ARG A 11 1.46 7.03 17.14
CA ARG A 11 1.99 8.41 17.21
C ARG A 11 3.48 8.47 17.52
N ASP A 12 4.00 7.46 18.21
CA ASP A 12 5.37 7.40 18.72
C ASP A 12 6.44 7.44 17.61
N TRP A 13 6.05 7.13 16.35
CA TRP A 13 6.91 7.14 15.17
C TRP A 13 6.58 8.27 14.17
N GLN A 14 5.69 9.21 14.51
CA GLN A 14 5.29 10.30 13.60
C GLN A 14 6.44 11.25 13.22
N SER A 15 7.50 11.31 14.04
CA SER A 15 8.75 11.99 13.71
C SER A 15 9.40 11.40 12.46
N SER A 16 9.58 10.07 12.40
CA SER A 16 10.16 9.37 11.25
C SER A 16 9.36 9.57 9.97
N GLN A 17 8.02 9.58 10.06
CA GLN A 17 7.15 9.91 8.92
C GLN A 17 7.34 11.34 8.44
N SER A 18 7.48 12.30 9.37
CA SER A 18 7.67 13.71 9.03
C SER A 18 9.03 13.95 8.37
N HIS A 19 10.09 13.31 8.88
CA HIS A 19 11.42 13.33 8.25
C HIS A 19 11.41 12.68 6.86
N TRP A 20 10.72 11.56 6.69
CA TRP A 20 10.57 10.90 5.38
C TRP A 20 9.86 11.80 4.36
N ILE A 21 8.77 12.46 4.75
CA ILE A 21 8.06 13.39 3.85
C ILE A 21 8.97 14.57 3.46
N ALA A 22 9.69 15.16 4.41
CA ALA A 22 10.64 16.25 4.11
C ALA A 22 11.78 15.81 3.18
N PHE A 23 12.33 14.60 3.39
CA PHE A 23 13.36 14.02 2.53
C PHE A 23 12.85 13.80 1.09
N CYS A 24 11.65 13.22 0.95
CA CYS A 24 10.96 13.09 -0.33
C CYS A 24 10.76 14.44 -1.06
N GLU A 25 10.37 15.48 -0.33
CA GLU A 25 10.18 16.83 -0.88
C GLU A 25 11.52 17.43 -1.35
N GLU A 26 12.61 17.27 -0.58
CA GLU A 26 13.97 17.69 -0.99
C GLU A 26 14.43 16.98 -2.27
N LYS A 27 14.20 15.67 -2.39
CA LYS A 27 14.54 14.89 -3.61
C LYS A 27 13.60 15.15 -4.79
N ASN A 28 12.61 16.04 -4.65
CA ASN A 28 11.55 16.30 -5.64
C ASN A 28 10.74 15.04 -6.03
N ASN A 29 10.71 14.03 -5.15
CA ASN A 29 9.99 12.77 -5.34
C ASN A 29 8.97 12.59 -4.21
N PRO A 30 7.72 13.08 -4.34
CA PRO A 30 6.74 13.07 -3.24
C PRO A 30 6.40 11.66 -2.75
N SER A 31 6.34 11.48 -1.43
CA SER A 31 6.08 10.18 -0.80
C SER A 31 4.83 9.50 -1.38
N ARG A 32 5.01 8.23 -1.79
CA ARG A 32 3.94 7.35 -2.30
C ARG A 32 3.55 6.27 -1.32
N LEU A 33 4.11 6.29 -0.11
CA LEU A 33 3.76 5.34 0.93
C LEU A 33 2.36 5.65 1.46
N ALA A 34 1.51 4.64 1.38
CA ALA A 34 0.21 4.62 2.01
C ALA A 34 0.36 4.71 3.54
N ALA A 35 -0.41 5.60 4.17
CA ALA A 35 -0.56 5.59 5.63
C ALA A 35 -1.13 4.23 6.08
N ASN A 36 -0.43 3.50 6.95
CA ASN A 36 -0.78 2.12 7.30
C ASN A 36 -1.95 2.05 8.30
N GLN A 37 -3.13 2.51 7.88
CA GLN A 37 -4.32 2.71 8.72
C GLN A 37 -5.20 1.46 8.87
N SER A 38 -4.86 0.33 8.24
CA SER A 38 -5.64 -0.91 8.39
C SER A 38 -4.83 -2.17 8.12
N ASN A 39 -5.12 -3.26 8.83
CA ASN A 39 -4.44 -4.57 8.68
C ASN A 39 -4.91 -5.34 7.42
N LYS A 40 -5.15 -4.65 6.29
CA LYS A 40 -5.72 -5.25 5.08
C LYS A 40 -4.60 -5.81 4.19
N PHE A 41 -4.80 -7.03 3.69
CA PHE A 41 -3.85 -7.74 2.81
C PHE A 41 -3.33 -6.87 1.65
N ASN A 42 -4.20 -6.08 1.02
CA ASN A 42 -3.84 -5.17 -0.07
C ASN A 42 -2.78 -4.11 0.31
N ASN A 43 -2.73 -3.70 1.58
CA ASN A 43 -1.81 -2.64 2.04
C ASN A 43 -0.35 -3.11 1.99
N TYR A 44 -0.06 -4.41 2.13
CA TYR A 44 1.28 -4.95 1.96
C TYR A 44 1.79 -4.80 0.52
N PHE A 45 0.92 -5.04 -0.45
CA PHE A 45 1.21 -4.91 -1.88
C PHE A 45 1.34 -3.43 -2.30
N GLU A 46 0.49 -2.57 -1.75
CA GLU A 46 0.55 -1.12 -1.96
C GLU A 46 1.79 -0.48 -1.31
N ALA A 47 2.16 -0.93 -0.11
CA ALA A 47 3.40 -0.53 0.55
C ALA A 47 4.62 -0.98 -0.26
N ALA A 48 4.62 -2.21 -0.80
CA ALA A 48 5.68 -2.67 -1.71
C ALA A 48 5.81 -1.78 -2.95
N ALA A 49 4.69 -1.38 -3.57
CA ALA A 49 4.71 -0.45 -4.71
C ALA A 49 5.27 0.93 -4.33
N GLY A 50 4.87 1.47 -3.18
CA GLY A 50 5.42 2.73 -2.67
C GLY A 50 6.91 2.66 -2.31
N LEU A 51 7.38 1.55 -1.72
CA LEU A 51 8.79 1.35 -1.36
C LEU A 51 9.68 1.24 -2.61
N VAL A 52 9.28 0.47 -3.61
CA VAL A 52 10.09 0.24 -4.83
C VAL A 52 10.06 1.46 -5.75
N HIS A 53 8.96 2.23 -5.78
CA HIS A 53 8.94 3.54 -6.43
C HIS A 53 9.96 4.52 -5.82
N HIS A 54 10.25 4.39 -4.51
CA HIS A 54 11.26 5.16 -3.78
C HIS A 54 12.58 4.40 -3.53
N HIS A 55 12.93 3.41 -4.36
CA HIS A 55 14.07 2.50 -4.07
C HIS A 55 15.42 3.21 -3.92
N LYS A 56 15.64 4.34 -4.59
CA LYS A 56 16.88 5.13 -4.49
C LYS A 56 16.91 5.91 -3.18
N GLU A 57 15.75 6.42 -2.78
CA GLU A 57 15.54 7.29 -1.63
C GLU A 57 15.49 6.52 -0.31
N VAL A 58 14.85 5.34 -0.28
CA VAL A 58 14.62 4.56 0.95
C VAL A 58 15.92 4.08 1.58
N ALA A 59 16.85 3.52 0.80
CA ALA A 59 18.14 3.06 1.32
C ALA A 59 19.01 4.21 1.85
N LEU A 60 19.04 5.34 1.12
CA LEU A 60 19.75 6.56 1.55
C LEU A 60 19.17 7.13 2.84
N PHE A 61 17.84 7.30 2.90
CA PHE A 61 17.15 7.80 4.09
C PHE A 61 17.45 6.97 5.34
N PHE A 62 17.40 5.64 5.25
CA PHE A 62 17.71 4.79 6.40
C PHE A 62 19.20 4.83 6.78
N SER A 63 20.11 4.96 5.83
CA SER A 63 21.54 5.18 6.10
C SER A 63 21.78 6.51 6.83
N ASP A 64 21.16 7.60 6.37
CA ASP A 64 21.26 8.93 6.98
C ASP A 64 20.70 8.91 8.41
N VAL A 65 19.51 8.34 8.62
CA VAL A 65 18.89 8.24 9.96
C VAL A 65 19.71 7.36 10.91
N LEU A 66 20.37 6.30 10.44
CA LEU A 66 21.29 5.53 11.28
C LEU A 66 22.52 6.37 11.69
N SER A 67 23.13 7.10 10.74
CA SER A 67 24.30 7.93 11.02
C SER A 67 24.06 9.04 12.06
N LEU A 68 22.83 9.56 12.14
CA LEU A 68 22.41 10.57 13.11
C LEU A 68 22.14 10.00 14.51
N ASN A 69 21.98 8.68 14.66
CA ASN A 69 21.59 8.02 15.91
C ASN A 69 22.72 7.23 16.59
N ASN A 70 24.00 7.55 16.29
CA ASN A 70 25.18 6.82 16.78
C ASN A 70 25.33 6.71 18.31
N ASP A 71 24.64 7.54 19.10
CA ASP A 71 25.13 7.95 20.42
C ASP A 71 24.49 7.33 21.68
N ASN A 72 23.62 6.30 21.60
CA ASN A 72 23.33 5.52 22.85
C ASN A 72 22.76 4.09 22.72
N PHE A 73 21.92 3.75 21.74
CA PHE A 73 21.46 2.35 21.56
C PHE A 73 21.20 2.04 20.08
N SER A 74 21.87 0.99 19.58
CA SER A 74 21.61 0.41 18.25
C SER A 74 20.14 0.03 18.13
N ASN A 75 19.44 0.64 17.17
CA ASN A 75 18.07 0.29 16.86
C ASN A 75 18.09 -0.86 15.84
N VAL A 76 18.16 -2.09 16.35
CA VAL A 76 18.22 -3.33 15.55
C VAL A 76 17.11 -3.41 14.47
N ILE A 77 15.93 -2.84 14.73
CA ILE A 77 14.83 -2.80 13.75
C ILE A 77 15.19 -1.86 12.58
N LEU A 78 15.77 -0.70 12.88
CA LEU A 78 16.20 0.29 11.89
C LEU A 78 17.38 -0.25 11.07
N GLU A 79 18.36 -0.91 11.71
CA GLU A 79 19.49 -1.57 11.04
C GLU A 79 19.03 -2.68 10.10
N SER A 80 18.13 -3.56 10.57
CA SER A 80 17.53 -4.62 9.73
C SER A 80 16.80 -4.03 8.53
N VAL A 81 16.05 -2.95 8.71
CA VAL A 81 15.33 -2.29 7.61
C VAL A 81 16.29 -1.59 6.63
N ALA A 82 17.40 -1.00 7.10
CA ALA A 82 18.42 -0.42 6.23
C ALA A 82 19.16 -1.48 5.41
N ALA A 83 19.45 -2.64 6.02
CA ALA A 83 20.02 -3.80 5.33
C ALA A 83 19.05 -4.33 4.26
N ASP A 84 17.78 -4.55 4.60
CA ASP A 84 16.74 -5.00 3.66
C ASP A 84 16.51 -3.99 2.52
N ALA A 85 16.61 -2.69 2.80
CA ALA A 85 16.53 -1.63 1.79
C ALA A 85 17.70 -1.65 0.80
N SER A 86 18.87 -2.14 1.24
CA SER A 86 20.10 -2.18 0.45
C SER A 86 20.32 -3.53 -0.26
N ASP A 87 19.63 -4.59 0.16
CA ASP A 87 19.75 -5.92 -0.43
C ASP A 87 18.99 -6.03 -1.77
N SER A 88 19.76 -6.18 -2.86
CA SER A 88 19.21 -6.24 -4.22
C SER A 88 18.29 -7.44 -4.50
N ILE A 89 18.39 -8.54 -3.74
CA ILE A 89 17.53 -9.72 -3.89
C ILE A 89 16.22 -9.50 -3.16
N ILE A 90 16.25 -8.95 -1.95
CA ILE A 90 15.05 -8.55 -1.20
C ILE A 90 14.28 -7.50 -1.99
N GLN A 91 14.93 -6.45 -2.50
CA GLN A 91 14.27 -5.44 -3.34
C GLN A 91 13.64 -6.04 -4.62
N CYS A 92 14.24 -7.07 -5.22
CA CYS A 92 13.59 -7.80 -6.32
C CYS A 92 12.31 -8.53 -5.90
N LEU A 93 12.29 -9.16 -4.72
CA LEU A 93 11.09 -9.81 -4.19
C LEU A 93 10.00 -8.79 -3.83
N VAL A 94 10.36 -7.63 -3.26
CA VAL A 94 9.43 -6.52 -3.04
C VAL A 94 8.89 -5.98 -4.38
N CYS A 95 9.72 -5.87 -5.41
CA CYS A 95 9.30 -5.48 -6.76
C CYS A 95 8.26 -6.43 -7.38
N VAL A 96 8.39 -7.75 -7.17
CA VAL A 96 7.36 -8.72 -7.60
C VAL A 96 6.00 -8.41 -6.95
N LEU A 97 5.97 -8.05 -5.66
CA LEU A 97 4.74 -7.63 -4.96
C LEU A 97 4.21 -6.28 -5.48
N ALA A 98 5.11 -5.32 -5.73
CA ALA A 98 4.78 -4.02 -6.31
C ALA A 98 4.10 -4.13 -7.69
N ILE A 99 4.59 -5.03 -8.55
CA ILE A 99 4.03 -5.27 -9.89
C ILE A 99 2.66 -5.96 -9.77
N ILE A 100 2.50 -6.93 -8.88
CA ILE A 100 1.20 -7.56 -8.58
C ILE A 100 0.19 -6.50 -8.06
N TYR A 101 0.64 -5.51 -7.27
CA TYR A 101 -0.21 -4.37 -6.92
C TYR A 101 -0.63 -3.58 -8.16
N CYS A 102 0.33 -3.08 -8.94
CA CYS A 102 0.09 -2.13 -10.01
C CYS A 102 -0.77 -2.72 -11.15
N LYS A 103 -0.51 -3.98 -11.52
CA LYS A 103 -1.15 -4.65 -12.66
C LYS A 103 -2.41 -5.45 -12.29
N ILE A 104 -2.59 -5.86 -11.03
CA ILE A 104 -3.66 -6.82 -10.63
C ILE A 104 -4.51 -6.28 -9.48
N LEU A 105 -3.96 -6.20 -8.27
CA LEU A 105 -4.76 -5.93 -7.07
C LEU A 105 -5.29 -4.49 -7.03
N GLY A 106 -4.46 -3.51 -7.40
CA GLY A 106 -4.85 -2.11 -7.54
C GLY A 106 -5.99 -1.92 -8.55
N PRO A 107 -5.86 -2.39 -9.81
CA PRO A 107 -6.94 -2.42 -10.78
C PRO A 107 -8.22 -3.12 -10.32
N TYR A 108 -8.10 -4.27 -9.63
CA TYR A 108 -9.27 -4.99 -9.09
C TYR A 108 -9.97 -4.18 -7.99
N TRP A 109 -9.20 -3.53 -7.12
CA TRP A 109 -9.73 -2.64 -6.09
C TRP A 109 -10.37 -1.37 -6.66
N GLN A 110 -9.83 -0.85 -7.77
CA GLN A 110 -10.44 0.22 -8.55
C GLN A 110 -11.80 -0.21 -9.14
N LEU A 111 -11.89 -1.41 -9.73
CA LEU A 111 -13.15 -1.99 -10.25
C LEU A 111 -14.19 -2.10 -9.13
N LEU A 112 -13.83 -2.69 -7.98
CA LEU A 112 -14.74 -2.84 -6.84
C LEU A 112 -15.23 -1.49 -6.27
N LYS A 113 -14.42 -0.43 -6.36
CA LYS A 113 -14.80 0.93 -5.96
C LYS A 113 -15.50 1.73 -7.06
N SER A 114 -15.58 1.20 -8.28
CA SER A 114 -16.14 1.90 -9.44
C SER A 114 -17.67 1.88 -9.47
N GLY A 115 -18.24 2.76 -10.31
CA GLY A 115 -19.65 2.70 -10.69
C GLY A 115 -19.98 1.63 -11.73
N GLY A 116 -19.07 0.69 -12.02
CA GLY A 116 -19.29 -0.42 -12.95
C GLY A 116 -20.40 -1.37 -12.48
N GLU A 117 -21.12 -1.94 -13.43
CA GLU A 117 -22.26 -2.82 -13.16
C GLU A 117 -21.82 -4.25 -12.80
N PHE A 118 -22.45 -4.83 -11.79
CA PHE A 118 -22.17 -6.21 -11.36
C PHE A 118 -22.63 -7.27 -12.38
N SER A 119 -23.62 -6.95 -13.23
CA SER A 119 -24.05 -7.76 -14.38
C SER A 119 -22.89 -8.17 -15.30
N LEU A 120 -21.83 -7.36 -15.34
CA LEU A 120 -20.63 -7.55 -16.17
C LEU A 120 -19.49 -8.26 -15.42
N PHE A 121 -19.68 -8.73 -14.18
CA PHE A 121 -18.64 -9.34 -13.35
C PHE A 121 -17.91 -10.50 -14.03
N SER A 122 -18.65 -11.42 -14.67
CA SER A 122 -18.06 -12.55 -15.41
C SER A 122 -17.15 -12.09 -16.56
N GLN A 123 -17.51 -11.00 -17.26
CA GLN A 123 -16.65 -10.44 -18.30
C GLN A 123 -15.35 -9.85 -17.75
N TYR A 124 -15.41 -9.13 -16.62
CA TYR A 124 -14.19 -8.60 -15.99
C TYR A 124 -13.29 -9.74 -15.52
N MET A 125 -13.84 -10.77 -14.86
CA MET A 125 -13.07 -11.91 -14.36
C MET A 125 -12.49 -12.74 -15.50
N LEU A 126 -13.23 -12.93 -16.60
CA LEU A 126 -12.73 -13.60 -17.80
C LEU A 126 -11.51 -12.87 -18.41
N ARG A 127 -11.60 -11.54 -18.57
CA ARG A 127 -10.48 -10.73 -19.10
C ARG A 127 -9.24 -10.80 -18.21
N LEU A 128 -9.45 -10.69 -16.88
CA LEU A 128 -8.36 -10.82 -15.91
C LEU A 128 -7.71 -12.20 -15.94
N PHE A 129 -8.53 -13.26 -15.98
CA PHE A 129 -8.06 -14.64 -16.01
C PHE A 129 -7.30 -14.95 -17.31
N GLN A 130 -7.76 -14.45 -18.46
CA GLN A 130 -7.01 -14.55 -19.72
C GLN A 130 -5.62 -13.90 -19.61
N ARG A 131 -5.50 -12.71 -19.01
CA ARG A 131 -4.20 -12.09 -18.72
C ARG A 131 -3.34 -12.95 -17.79
N PHE A 132 -3.91 -13.57 -16.74
CA PHE A 132 -3.16 -14.49 -15.89
C PHE A 132 -2.62 -15.70 -16.67
N LEU A 133 -3.42 -16.30 -17.56
CA LEU A 133 -2.97 -17.40 -18.40
C LEU A 133 -1.82 -16.98 -19.32
N ASP A 134 -1.87 -15.81 -19.92
CA ASP A 134 -0.82 -15.31 -20.81
C ASP A 134 0.45 -14.94 -20.05
N TRP A 135 0.34 -14.18 -18.96
CA TRP A 135 1.46 -13.85 -18.07
C TRP A 135 2.08 -15.07 -17.38
N SER A 136 1.32 -16.15 -17.16
CA SER A 136 1.86 -17.43 -16.67
C SER A 136 2.76 -18.14 -17.69
N LYS A 137 2.60 -17.84 -18.99
CA LYS A 137 3.45 -18.32 -20.08
C LYS A 137 4.64 -17.38 -20.27
N ASP A 138 4.37 -16.08 -20.45
CA ASP A 138 5.39 -15.03 -20.53
C ASP A 138 4.97 -13.76 -19.77
N PRO A 139 5.59 -13.45 -18.62
CA PRO A 139 5.26 -12.25 -17.85
C PRO A 139 6.01 -11.00 -18.33
N SER A 140 6.63 -10.96 -19.52
CA SER A 140 7.39 -9.79 -20.00
C SER A 140 6.57 -8.50 -19.90
N THR A 141 5.30 -8.54 -20.30
CA THR A 141 4.41 -7.37 -20.30
C THR A 141 3.95 -6.92 -18.91
N LEU A 142 4.28 -7.65 -17.83
CA LEU A 142 4.12 -7.17 -16.46
C LEU A 142 5.24 -6.22 -16.03
N LEU A 143 6.41 -6.27 -16.69
CA LEU A 143 7.57 -5.42 -16.43
C LEU A 143 7.48 -4.07 -17.15
N GLU A 144 6.56 -3.94 -18.11
CA GLU A 144 6.44 -2.75 -18.97
C GLU A 144 5.19 -1.92 -18.59
N PRO A 145 5.26 -0.58 -18.66
CA PRO A 145 4.13 0.29 -18.38
C PRO A 145 3.03 0.21 -19.47
N GLU A 146 1.76 0.22 -19.05
CA GLU A 146 0.58 0.29 -19.92
C GLU A 146 0.06 1.74 -20.04
N GLU A 147 -0.02 2.24 -21.27
CA GLU A 147 -0.04 3.69 -21.54
C GLU A 147 -1.30 4.44 -21.07
N ILE A 148 -2.48 3.80 -21.01
CA ILE A 148 -3.76 4.53 -20.91
C ILE A 148 -4.71 3.97 -19.84
N THR A 149 -4.98 2.66 -19.82
CA THR A 149 -6.05 2.06 -19.00
C THR A 149 -5.64 0.72 -18.39
N ASN A 150 -6.14 0.43 -17.19
CA ASN A 150 -5.91 -0.86 -16.52
C ASN A 150 -6.54 -2.07 -17.24
N VAL A 151 -6.29 -3.28 -16.76
CA VAL A 151 -6.82 -4.56 -17.29
C VAL A 151 -8.36 -4.63 -17.47
N PHE A 152 -9.12 -3.79 -16.77
CA PHE A 152 -10.58 -3.71 -16.90
C PHE A 152 -11.07 -2.61 -17.85
N LEU A 153 -10.15 -1.80 -18.41
CA LEU A 153 -10.40 -0.64 -19.28
C LEU A 153 -11.23 0.49 -18.65
N GLN A 154 -11.31 0.55 -17.30
CA GLN A 154 -12.25 1.43 -16.60
C GLN A 154 -11.64 2.53 -15.75
N CYS A 155 -10.39 2.38 -15.30
CA CYS A 155 -9.73 3.34 -14.44
C CYS A 155 -8.31 3.65 -14.93
N PRO A 156 -7.76 4.84 -14.61
CA PRO A 156 -6.36 5.15 -14.84
C PRO A 156 -5.47 4.11 -14.18
N SER A 157 -4.44 3.62 -14.89
CA SER A 157 -3.56 2.61 -14.31
C SER A 157 -2.80 3.16 -13.10
N GLN A 158 -2.65 2.31 -12.07
CA GLN A 158 -1.85 2.63 -10.87
C GLN A 158 -0.37 2.85 -11.19
N GLU A 159 0.07 2.38 -12.36
CA GLU A 159 1.42 2.52 -12.88
C GLU A 159 1.85 3.99 -12.99
N LYS A 160 0.93 4.93 -13.23
CA LYS A 160 1.21 6.39 -13.21
C LYS A 160 1.34 6.99 -11.81
N THR A 161 0.99 6.24 -10.76
CA THR A 161 1.19 6.62 -9.36
C THR A 161 2.54 6.09 -8.83
N PHE A 162 3.00 4.97 -9.38
CA PHE A 162 4.18 4.20 -8.94
C PHE A 162 5.12 3.92 -10.12
N ASP A 163 5.36 4.93 -10.96
CA ASP A 163 6.20 4.86 -12.17
C ASP A 163 7.63 4.36 -11.87
N GLY A 164 8.23 4.82 -10.77
CA GLY A 164 9.51 4.31 -10.26
C GLY A 164 9.61 2.80 -10.04
N VAL A 165 8.48 2.04 -9.99
CA VAL A 165 8.51 0.56 -9.99
C VAL A 165 8.97 0.02 -11.35
N PHE A 166 8.55 0.66 -12.43
CA PHE A 166 8.89 0.31 -13.81
C PHE A 166 10.27 0.85 -14.19
N ASP A 167 10.69 1.98 -13.62
CA ASP A 167 12.09 2.41 -13.69
C ASP A 167 13.03 1.40 -13.00
N TYR A 168 12.62 0.83 -11.87
CA TYR A 168 13.41 -0.18 -11.15
C TYR A 168 13.53 -1.49 -11.94
N CYS A 169 12.44 -2.03 -12.49
CA CYS A 169 12.44 -3.32 -13.19
C CYS A 169 12.66 -3.25 -14.71
N GLY A 170 12.96 -2.06 -15.23
CA GLY A 170 13.20 -1.80 -16.65
C GLY A 170 14.37 -2.62 -17.24
N GLU A 171 14.49 -2.59 -18.57
CA GLU A 171 15.33 -3.52 -19.36
C GLU A 171 16.75 -3.77 -18.84
N TRP A 172 17.39 -2.74 -18.27
CA TRP A 172 18.79 -2.75 -17.83
C TRP A 172 18.99 -3.20 -16.38
N HIS A 173 17.94 -3.59 -15.65
CA HIS A 173 18.07 -3.99 -14.26
C HIS A 173 18.76 -5.37 -14.12
N THR A 174 19.87 -5.43 -13.37
CA THR A 174 20.74 -6.62 -13.23
C THR A 174 19.97 -7.90 -12.88
N ASN A 175 18.95 -7.80 -12.04
CA ASN A 175 18.15 -8.92 -11.56
C ASN A 175 16.79 -9.05 -12.28
N ARG A 176 16.59 -8.43 -13.45
CA ARG A 176 15.31 -8.44 -14.19
C ARG A 176 14.79 -9.86 -14.47
N ASP A 177 15.67 -10.79 -14.82
CA ASP A 177 15.29 -12.18 -15.06
C ASP A 177 14.82 -12.91 -13.78
N LEU A 178 15.36 -12.56 -12.61
CA LEU A 178 14.88 -13.07 -11.33
C LEU A 178 13.46 -12.55 -11.04
N ILE A 179 13.22 -11.25 -11.21
CA ILE A 179 11.88 -10.64 -11.08
C ILE A 179 10.91 -11.32 -12.05
N LYS A 180 11.30 -11.49 -13.33
CA LYS A 180 10.53 -12.16 -14.38
C LYS A 180 10.18 -13.61 -14.00
N ALA A 181 11.15 -14.38 -13.51
CA ALA A 181 10.95 -15.77 -13.10
C ALA A 181 10.03 -15.88 -11.86
N CYS A 182 10.18 -14.99 -10.88
CA CYS A 182 9.31 -14.95 -9.71
C CYS A 182 7.88 -14.54 -10.07
N LEU A 183 7.68 -13.53 -10.93
CA LEU A 183 6.38 -13.16 -11.48
C LEU A 183 5.71 -14.35 -12.17
N LYS A 184 6.42 -15.06 -13.07
CA LYS A 184 5.86 -16.25 -13.76
C LYS A 184 5.29 -17.28 -12.79
N ARG A 185 6.00 -17.55 -11.68
CA ARG A 185 5.57 -18.49 -10.63
C ARG A 185 4.38 -17.94 -9.84
N ALA A 186 4.44 -16.70 -9.39
CA ALA A 186 3.37 -16.06 -8.62
C ALA A 186 2.06 -15.98 -9.43
N ILE A 187 2.14 -15.57 -10.70
CA ILE A 187 0.99 -15.50 -11.60
C ILE A 187 0.40 -16.89 -11.87
N LYS A 188 1.23 -17.93 -12.05
CA LYS A 188 0.72 -19.30 -12.21
C LYS A 188 -0.08 -19.77 -10.98
N ILE A 189 0.34 -19.40 -9.78
CA ILE A 189 -0.40 -19.69 -8.53
C ILE A 189 -1.71 -18.87 -8.50
N ILE A 190 -1.64 -17.56 -8.77
CA ILE A 190 -2.82 -16.68 -8.82
C ILE A 190 -3.84 -17.19 -9.86
N ALA A 191 -3.39 -17.68 -11.02
CA ALA A 191 -4.26 -18.28 -12.03
C ALA A 191 -5.00 -19.50 -11.48
N GLY A 192 -4.30 -20.46 -10.87
CA GLY A 192 -4.95 -21.66 -10.31
C GLY A 192 -5.95 -21.36 -9.18
N VAL A 193 -5.61 -20.42 -8.28
CA VAL A 193 -6.51 -19.95 -7.22
C VAL A 193 -7.74 -19.23 -7.82
N THR A 194 -7.54 -18.44 -8.88
CA THR A 194 -8.64 -17.77 -9.60
C THR A 194 -9.55 -18.79 -10.29
N GLU A 195 -8.97 -19.81 -10.92
CA GLU A 195 -9.72 -20.90 -11.55
C GLU A 195 -10.56 -21.66 -10.53
N GLU A 196 -9.98 -22.08 -9.40
CA GLU A 196 -10.69 -22.83 -8.36
C GLU A 196 -11.86 -22.04 -7.75
N HIS A 197 -11.62 -20.79 -7.33
CA HIS A 197 -12.62 -20.00 -6.61
C HIS A 197 -13.63 -19.30 -7.53
N LEU A 198 -13.25 -18.95 -8.77
CA LEU A 198 -14.13 -18.23 -9.70
C LEU A 198 -14.62 -19.09 -10.88
N LYS A 199 -14.41 -20.42 -10.89
CA LYS A 199 -14.89 -21.34 -11.94
C LYS A 199 -16.31 -21.09 -12.43
N ASN A 200 -17.23 -20.72 -11.53
CA ASN A 200 -18.62 -20.44 -11.89
C ASN A 200 -18.79 -19.21 -12.81
N PHE A 201 -17.84 -18.27 -12.82
CA PHE A 201 -17.83 -17.06 -13.65
C PHE A 201 -16.86 -17.15 -14.84
N LEU A 202 -16.03 -18.21 -14.89
CA LEU A 202 -15.08 -18.50 -15.97
C LEU A 202 -15.71 -19.44 -17.03
N PRO A 203 -15.10 -19.64 -18.21
CA PRO A 203 -15.74 -20.38 -19.31
C PRO A 203 -16.20 -21.78 -18.90
N GLY A 204 -17.46 -22.12 -19.15
CA GLY A 204 -18.10 -23.36 -18.73
C GLY A 204 -18.78 -23.31 -17.35
N GLY A 205 -18.60 -22.22 -16.59
CA GLY A 205 -19.27 -21.99 -15.31
C GLY A 205 -20.73 -21.52 -15.44
N THR A 206 -21.53 -21.74 -14.39
CA THR A 206 -22.97 -21.41 -14.30
C THR A 206 -23.32 -19.94 -14.60
N PHE A 207 -22.42 -19.02 -14.27
CA PHE A 207 -22.54 -17.56 -14.41
C PHE A 207 -21.54 -17.00 -15.44
N SER A 208 -21.01 -17.85 -16.33
CA SER A 208 -20.02 -17.46 -17.35
C SER A 208 -20.61 -16.62 -18.49
N GLN A 209 -21.90 -16.75 -18.74
CA GLN A 209 -22.63 -15.97 -19.73
C GLN A 209 -23.11 -14.64 -19.13
N LEU A 210 -23.40 -13.66 -20.00
CA LEU A 210 -24.11 -12.46 -19.59
C LEU A 210 -25.52 -12.79 -19.11
N PRO A 211 -26.06 -12.07 -18.12
CA PRO A 211 -27.49 -12.11 -17.81
C PRO A 211 -28.33 -11.74 -19.03
N SER A 212 -29.61 -12.17 -19.08
CA SER A 212 -30.55 -11.71 -20.11
C SER A 212 -30.71 -10.18 -20.08
N PRO A 213 -31.19 -9.54 -21.16
CA PRO A 213 -31.43 -8.09 -21.16
C PRO A 213 -32.33 -7.64 -20.01
N ASP A 214 -33.42 -8.37 -19.73
CA ASP A 214 -34.35 -8.06 -18.64
C ASP A 214 -33.70 -8.14 -17.25
N LEU A 215 -32.89 -9.19 -17.01
CA LEU A 215 -32.15 -9.33 -15.75
C LEU A 215 -31.02 -8.30 -15.63
N SER A 216 -30.40 -7.92 -16.75
CA SER A 216 -29.40 -6.85 -16.79
C SER A 216 -30.03 -5.49 -16.44
N LEU A 217 -31.23 -5.20 -16.95
CA LEU A 217 -32.00 -4.01 -16.59
C LEU A 217 -32.36 -3.98 -15.09
N GLN A 218 -32.78 -5.11 -14.53
CA GLN A 218 -33.02 -5.23 -13.07
C GLN A 218 -31.74 -5.01 -12.25
N LEU A 219 -30.59 -5.47 -12.75
CA LEU A 219 -29.28 -5.35 -12.10
C LEU A 219 -28.53 -4.04 -12.40
N ALA A 220 -29.04 -3.13 -13.24
CA ALA A 220 -28.36 -1.88 -13.60
C ALA A 220 -28.09 -0.95 -12.40
N SER A 221 -28.89 -1.07 -11.33
CA SER A 221 -28.67 -0.38 -10.06
C SER A 221 -27.63 -1.04 -9.15
N CYS A 222 -27.31 -2.32 -9.39
CA CYS A 222 -26.33 -3.11 -8.66
C CYS A 222 -24.90 -2.83 -9.15
N LYS A 223 -24.39 -1.64 -8.80
CA LYS A 223 -23.01 -1.23 -9.09
C LYS A 223 -22.03 -1.73 -8.02
N PHE A 224 -20.78 -2.00 -8.39
CA PHE A 224 -19.77 -2.46 -7.44
C PHE A 224 -19.62 -1.50 -6.25
N SER A 225 -19.57 -0.19 -6.47
CA SER A 225 -19.52 0.81 -5.39
C SER A 225 -20.69 0.72 -4.40
N VAL A 226 -21.88 0.32 -4.87
CA VAL A 226 -23.08 0.14 -4.03
C VAL A 226 -23.00 -1.17 -3.23
N LEU A 227 -22.49 -2.24 -3.84
CA LEU A 227 -22.24 -3.51 -3.15
C LEU A 227 -21.14 -3.37 -2.08
N MET A 228 -20.03 -2.69 -2.41
CA MET A 228 -18.92 -2.42 -1.48
C MET A 228 -19.28 -1.41 -0.39
N ALA A 229 -20.30 -0.56 -0.58
CA ALA A 229 -20.84 0.27 0.50
C ALA A 229 -21.65 -0.56 1.50
N LYS A 230 -22.34 -1.63 1.06
CA LYS A 230 -23.07 -2.56 1.93
C LYS A 230 -22.18 -3.61 2.59
N TYR A 231 -21.05 -3.95 1.97
CA TYR A 231 -19.99 -4.80 2.53
C TYR A 231 -18.67 -4.00 2.61
N PRO A 232 -18.52 -3.10 3.61
CA PRO A 232 -17.41 -2.16 3.69
C PRO A 232 -16.08 -2.83 4.05
N ILE A 233 -15.43 -3.44 3.07
CA ILE A 233 -14.00 -3.78 3.12
C ILE A 233 -13.14 -2.50 2.89
N THR A 234 -13.75 -1.32 2.86
CA THR A 234 -13.12 -0.05 2.46
C THR A 234 -12.66 0.83 3.64
N HIS A 235 -11.45 1.36 3.50
CA HIS A 235 -11.26 2.79 3.74
C HIS A 235 -10.85 3.45 2.42
N VAL A 236 -10.96 4.77 2.37
CA VAL A 236 -10.77 5.61 1.19
C VAL A 236 -9.35 6.18 1.23
N TYR A 237 -8.57 5.99 0.17
CA TYR A 237 -7.33 6.75 0.02
C TYR A 237 -7.65 8.16 -0.49
N PRO A 238 -7.05 9.22 0.08
CA PRO A 238 -7.29 10.59 -0.32
C PRO A 238 -6.47 10.95 -1.57
N TYR A 239 -6.66 10.23 -2.68
CA TYR A 239 -6.10 10.67 -3.97
C TYR A 239 -6.95 11.84 -4.49
N LYS A 240 -6.59 13.06 -4.06
CA LYS A 240 -7.23 14.30 -4.49
C LYS A 240 -7.06 14.48 -6.00
N LYS A 241 -8.05 14.08 -6.78
CA LYS A 241 -8.15 14.44 -8.20
C LYS A 241 -8.23 15.96 -8.31
N LYS A 242 -7.12 16.62 -8.66
CA LYS A 242 -7.11 18.06 -9.00
C LYS A 242 -8.12 18.26 -10.14
N ARG A 243 -9.25 18.88 -9.84
CA ARG A 243 -10.08 19.51 -10.87
C ARG A 243 -9.28 20.70 -11.41
N SER A 244 -8.74 20.54 -12.60
CA SER A 244 -8.31 21.66 -13.41
C SER A 244 -9.54 22.26 -14.08
N ASP A 245 -10.02 23.39 -13.55
CA ASP A 245 -10.85 24.33 -14.30
C ASP A 245 -10.41 25.74 -13.90
N LYS A 246 -9.83 26.45 -14.87
CA LYS A 246 -9.47 27.86 -14.70
C LYS A 246 -10.61 28.73 -15.22
N SER A 247 -10.97 29.69 -14.35
CA SER A 247 -11.31 31.09 -14.65
C SER A 247 -12.80 31.46 -14.80
N PRO A 248 -13.16 32.76 -14.66
CA PRO A 248 -12.37 33.91 -14.18
C PRO A 248 -12.95 34.60 -12.91
N LYS A 249 -12.24 35.61 -12.39
CA LYS A 249 -12.72 36.54 -11.35
C LYS A 249 -13.84 37.45 -11.91
N PRO A 250 -14.63 38.07 -11.03
CA PRO A 250 -14.50 39.53 -10.91
C PRO A 250 -14.29 40.05 -9.48
N SER A 251 -13.88 41.32 -9.39
CA SER A 251 -13.57 42.13 -8.20
C SER A 251 -14.81 42.47 -7.36
N SER A 252 -14.72 42.78 -6.06
CA SER A 252 -14.19 44.05 -5.54
C SER A 252 -14.06 44.08 -4.00
N GLN A 253 -13.10 44.89 -3.49
CA GLN A 253 -13.07 45.75 -2.28
C GLN A 253 -13.98 45.39 -1.06
N LYS A 254 -13.56 45.50 0.22
CA LYS A 254 -12.66 46.49 0.86
C LYS A 254 -12.32 46.11 2.34
N SER A 255 -11.16 46.55 2.83
CA SER A 255 -10.79 46.90 4.24
C SER A 255 -11.02 45.95 5.45
N LEU A 256 -9.90 45.66 6.15
CA LEU A 256 -9.73 45.36 7.60
C LEU A 256 -9.89 46.67 8.46
N PRO A 257 -9.74 46.75 9.81
CA PRO A 257 -9.20 45.77 10.81
C PRO A 257 -9.85 45.72 12.23
N LEU A 258 -9.25 44.90 13.14
CA LEU A 258 -9.37 44.88 14.63
C LEU A 258 -10.79 44.54 15.23
N GLU A 259 -10.99 44.07 16.48
CA GLU A 259 -10.13 44.00 17.69
C GLU A 259 -10.47 42.84 18.65
N SER A 260 -9.59 42.64 19.65
CA SER A 260 -9.56 41.79 20.86
C SER A 260 -10.80 41.09 21.47
N SER A 261 -10.56 39.92 22.09
CA SER A 261 -10.70 39.75 23.55
C SER A 261 -10.01 38.46 24.07
N GLN A 262 -9.12 38.59 25.06
CA GLN A 262 -8.62 37.51 25.93
C GLN A 262 -9.34 37.55 27.27
N GLU A 263 -9.50 36.38 27.91
CA GLU A 263 -9.40 36.05 29.36
C GLU A 263 -9.85 34.57 29.46
N GLU A 264 -9.05 33.63 30.00
CA GLU A 264 -8.92 33.31 31.44
C GLU A 264 -10.27 32.96 32.12
N GLU A 265 -10.39 31.98 33.03
CA GLU A 265 -9.46 31.08 33.73
C GLU A 265 -10.27 29.83 34.19
N GLY A 266 -9.65 28.75 34.70
CA GLY A 266 -10.47 27.70 35.33
C GLY A 266 -9.91 26.27 35.42
N ARG A 267 -8.85 26.06 36.21
CA ARG A 267 -8.46 24.73 36.72
C ARG A 267 -8.37 24.81 38.25
N PRO A 268 -9.05 23.92 38.99
CA PRO A 268 -8.31 23.17 40.00
C PRO A 268 -8.80 21.71 40.14
N GLY A 269 -8.01 20.84 40.78
CA GLY A 269 -8.44 19.48 41.10
C GLY A 269 -7.33 18.44 41.19
N SER A 270 -6.36 18.65 42.08
CA SER A 270 -5.38 17.63 42.48
C SER A 270 -6.00 16.61 43.43
N LEU A 271 -5.63 15.32 43.29
CA LEU A 271 -5.70 14.35 44.37
C LEU A 271 -4.42 13.48 44.36
N ASP A 272 -3.48 13.86 45.22
CA ASP A 272 -2.38 12.99 45.67
C ASP A 272 -2.74 12.44 47.06
N ASN A 273 -2.51 11.13 47.25
CA ASN A 273 -2.25 10.37 48.49
C ASN A 273 -2.72 8.90 48.29
N SER A 274 -2.01 7.87 48.72
CA SER A 274 -0.68 7.81 49.35
C SER A 274 -0.04 6.42 49.19
N SER A 275 1.23 6.32 49.60
CA SER A 275 2.03 5.15 50.01
C SER A 275 1.26 4.00 50.71
N ASP A 276 1.75 2.78 50.86
CA ASP A 276 3.09 2.16 50.69
C ASP A 276 2.92 0.69 50.20
N GLU A 277 3.90 -0.22 50.02
CA GLU A 277 5.31 -0.32 50.45
C GLU A 277 6.15 -1.14 49.43
N SER A 278 7.44 -1.38 49.71
CA SER A 278 8.20 -2.54 49.22
C SER A 278 9.36 -2.86 50.17
N PRO A 279 9.58 -4.15 50.47
CA PRO A 279 10.92 -4.73 50.37
C PRO A 279 10.87 -6.09 49.64
N GLY A 280 11.90 -6.58 48.98
CA GLY A 280 13.33 -6.42 49.26
C GLY A 280 13.90 -7.83 49.43
N GLY A 281 14.60 -8.33 48.40
CA GLY A 281 14.82 -9.77 48.23
C GLY A 281 15.90 -10.40 49.13
N LYS A 282 16.09 -11.71 48.97
CA LYS A 282 17.30 -12.44 49.39
C LYS A 282 17.57 -13.62 48.44
N ALA A 283 18.86 -13.87 48.17
CA ALA A 283 19.32 -14.90 47.25
C ALA A 283 20.06 -16.02 47.98
N MET A 284 19.96 -17.25 47.45
CA MET A 284 20.91 -18.38 47.56
C MET A 284 20.50 -19.37 46.43
N LYS A 285 21.35 -19.75 45.46
CA LYS A 285 22.49 -20.70 45.55
C LYS A 285 22.06 -22.06 46.14
N THR A 286 22.32 -23.23 45.55
CA THR A 286 23.18 -23.60 44.39
C THR A 286 22.96 -25.09 44.01
N HIS A 287 23.34 -25.49 42.78
CA HIS A 287 23.75 -26.87 42.37
C HIS A 287 22.65 -27.99 42.40
N THR A 288 22.69 -29.09 41.61
CA THR A 288 23.80 -29.71 40.85
C THR A 288 23.32 -30.61 39.67
N LEU A 289 24.16 -30.74 38.64
CA LEU A 289 24.44 -31.92 37.76
C LEU A 289 23.35 -32.63 36.91
N TRP A 290 23.64 -32.71 35.61
CA TRP A 290 23.25 -33.79 34.68
C TRP A 290 23.84 -35.16 35.08
N PRO A 291 23.36 -36.26 34.47
CA PRO A 291 24.24 -36.87 33.47
C PRO A 291 23.58 -37.25 32.13
N THR A 292 24.46 -37.33 31.13
CA THR A 292 24.28 -37.81 29.74
C THR A 292 23.69 -39.22 29.59
N ARG A 293 22.91 -39.38 28.52
CA ARG A 293 23.23 -40.33 27.43
C ARG A 293 22.78 -39.79 26.08
#